data_AF-A0A2A5FL64-F1
#
_entry.id   AF-A0A2A5FL64-F1
#
_cell.length_a   1.000
_cell.length_b   1.000
_cell.length_c   1.000
_cell.angle_alpha   90.00
_cell.angle_beta   90.00
_cell.angle_gamma   90.00
#
_symmetry.space_group_name_H-M   'P 1'
#
loop_
_entity.id
_entity.type
_entity.pdbx_description
1 polymer ?
#
loop_
_entity_poly.entity_id
_entity_poly.type
_entity_poly.pdbx_seq_one_letter_code
_entity_poly.pdbx_strand_id
1 'polypeptide(L)'
;MTLKRRITTALLIIGIAFSLYSLLKTPEAVAWAASALAHLVVLISIKTENLPSFDSDFLGIINVSLGIVATIVSAGQWLILDQNGPLAVIFSASALAIWAFRPRKKA
;
A
#
# COMPACT_ATOMS: atom_id res chain seq x y z
N MET A 1 10.86 -3.78 -18.73
CA MET A 1 9.71 -3.74 -17.79
C MET A 1 8.44 -3.46 -18.59
N THR A 2 7.39 -4.26 -18.44
CA THR A 2 6.14 -4.12 -19.22
C THR A 2 5.39 -2.84 -18.86
N LEU A 3 4.56 -2.31 -19.77
CA LEU A 3 3.74 -1.10 -19.53
C LEU A 3 2.89 -1.24 -18.26
N LYS A 4 2.23 -2.39 -18.09
CA LYS A 4 1.40 -2.67 -16.90
C LYS A 4 2.22 -2.56 -15.60
N ARG A 5 3.45 -3.06 -15.60
CA ARG A 5 4.34 -3.00 -14.42
C ARG A 5 4.81 -1.56 -14.16
N ARG A 6 5.08 -0.76 -15.20
CA ARG A 6 5.37 0.69 -15.07
C ARG A 6 4.21 1.44 -14.43
N ILE A 7 2.98 1.21 -14.90
CA ILE A 7 1.78 1.82 -14.33
C ILE A 7 1.63 1.42 -12.86
N THR A 8 1.76 0.12 -12.55
CA THR A 8 1.67 -0.40 -11.18
C THR A 8 2.69 0.27 -10.25
N THR A 9 3.95 0.37 -10.69
CA THR A 9 5.01 1.06 -9.94
C THR A 9 4.72 2.55 -9.75
N ALA A 10 4.23 3.24 -10.78
CA ALA A 10 3.87 4.65 -10.69
C ALA A 10 2.73 4.87 -9.68
N LEU A 11 1.68 4.05 -9.71
CA LEU A 11 0.57 4.12 -8.75
C LEU A 11 1.04 3.95 -7.31
N LEU A 12 1.95 3.00 -7.05
CA LEU A 12 2.52 2.81 -5.71
C LEU A 12 3.33 4.02 -5.25
N ILE A 13 4.16 4.60 -6.14
CA ILE A 13 4.94 5.79 -5.83
C ILE A 13 4.03 6.98 -5.53
N ILE A 14 2.96 7.15 -6.32
CA ILE A 14 1.95 8.19 -6.08
C ILE A 14 1.26 7.97 -4.73
N GLY A 15 0.87 6.74 -4.42
CA GLY A 15 0.27 6.38 -3.13
C GLY A 15 1.19 6.68 -1.94
N ILE A 16 2.48 6.36 -2.05
CA ILE A 16 3.50 6.71 -1.04
C ILE A 16 3.60 8.23 -0.89
N ALA A 17 3.82 8.95 -2.00
CA ALA A 17 4.03 10.40 -1.97
C ALA A 17 2.82 11.13 -1.41
N PHE A 18 1.61 10.76 -1.84
CA PHE A 18 0.37 11.32 -1.32
C PHE A 18 0.18 11.04 0.17
N SER A 19 0.43 9.80 0.60
CA SER A 19 0.31 9.42 2.01
C SER A 19 1.30 10.19 2.89
N LEU A 20 2.56 10.34 2.45
CA LEU A 20 3.56 11.13 3.18
C LEU A 20 3.19 12.62 3.22
N TYR A 21 2.71 13.18 2.10
CA TYR A 21 2.24 14.56 2.07
C TYR A 21 1.08 14.79 3.05
N SER A 22 0.10 13.89 3.08
CA SER A 22 -1.04 13.97 4.00
C SER A 22 -0.62 13.78 5.46
N LEU A 23 0.35 12.90 5.74
CA LEU A 23 0.94 12.74 7.07
C LEU A 23 1.60 14.04 7.55
N LEU A 24 2.29 14.77 6.67
CA LEU A 24 2.87 16.08 7.04
C LEU A 24 1.82 17.15 7.34
N LYS A 25 0.61 17.01 6.79
CA LYS A 25 -0.51 17.94 7.01
C LYS A 25 -1.38 17.57 8.21
N THR A 26 -1.45 16.29 8.52
CA THR A 26 -2.27 15.70 9.61
C THR A 26 -1.42 14.67 10.37
N PRO A 27 -0.40 15.10 11.13
CA PRO A 27 0.56 14.19 11.76
C PRO A 27 -0.06 13.27 12.83
N GLU A 28 -1.18 13.68 13.43
CA GLU A 28 -1.99 12.88 14.35
C GLU A 28 -2.67 11.67 13.68
N ALA A 29 -2.87 11.73 12.36
CA ALA A 29 -3.48 10.67 11.58
C ALA A 29 -2.46 9.61 11.15
N VAL A 30 -2.08 8.72 12.07
CA VAL A 30 -1.18 7.57 11.82
C VAL A 30 -1.61 6.66 10.67
N ALA A 31 -2.88 6.71 10.25
CA ALA A 31 -3.39 6.07 9.04
C ALA A 31 -2.57 6.41 7.80
N TRP A 32 -2.07 7.64 7.67
CA TRP A 32 -1.25 8.04 6.53
C TRP A 32 0.12 7.37 6.55
N ALA A 33 0.71 7.17 7.72
CA ALA A 33 1.95 6.40 7.86
C ALA A 33 1.72 4.91 7.51
N ALA A 34 0.62 4.33 7.99
CA ALA A 34 0.24 2.95 7.67
C ALA A 34 -0.01 2.77 6.16
N SER A 35 -0.68 3.74 5.52
CA SER A 35 -0.92 3.76 4.08
C SER A 35 0.38 3.82 3.28
N ALA A 36 1.29 4.74 3.64
CA ALA A 36 2.60 4.87 3.00
C ALA A 36 3.39 3.55 3.09
N LEU A 37 3.39 2.92 4.27
CA LEU A 37 4.07 1.66 4.49
C LEU A 37 3.46 0.52 3.66
N ALA A 38 2.13 0.42 3.59
CA ALA A 38 1.45 -0.59 2.77
C ALA A 38 1.85 -0.49 1.29
N HIS A 39 1.88 0.72 0.72
CA HIS A 39 2.33 0.92 -0.65
C HIS A 39 3.83 0.62 -0.84
N LEU A 40 4.67 0.99 0.12
CA LEU A 40 6.11 0.74 0.07
C LEU A 40 6.40 -0.76 0.07
N VAL A 41 5.75 -1.53 0.93
CA VAL A 41 5.98 -2.98 1.01
C VAL A 41 5.50 -3.69 -0.25
N VAL A 42 4.39 -3.26 -0.84
CA VAL A 42 3.95 -3.76 -2.15
C VAL A 42 4.96 -3.42 -3.24
N LEU A 43 5.52 -2.21 -3.24
CA LEU A 43 6.54 -1.79 -4.19
C LEU A 43 7.82 -2.63 -4.07
N ILE A 44 8.30 -2.86 -2.85
CA ILE A 44 9.45 -3.72 -2.57
C ILE A 44 9.15 -5.13 -3.06
N SER A 45 8.00 -5.69 -2.68
CA SER A 45 7.59 -7.05 -3.05
C SER A 45 7.55 -7.25 -4.56
N ILE A 46 7.00 -6.29 -5.32
CA ILE A 46 7.00 -6.36 -6.79
C ILE A 46 8.44 -6.35 -7.34
N LYS A 47 9.36 -5.61 -6.72
CA LYS A 47 10.77 -5.57 -7.17
C LYS A 47 11.53 -6.85 -6.80
N THR A 48 11.19 -7.49 -5.67
CA THR A 48 11.90 -8.66 -5.14
C THR A 48 11.27 -10.00 -5.51
N GLU A 49 10.03 -10.05 -6.00
CA GLU A 49 9.32 -11.30 -6.33
C GLU A 49 10.00 -12.18 -7.40
N ASN A 50 11.04 -11.69 -8.07
CA ASN A 50 11.83 -12.46 -9.05
C ASN A 50 13.18 -12.92 -8.52
N LEU A 51 13.53 -12.57 -7.27
CA LEU A 51 14.78 -12.97 -6.65
C LEU A 51 14.60 -14.39 -6.07
N PRO A 52 15.44 -15.37 -6.45
CA PRO A 52 15.34 -16.74 -5.95
C PRO A 52 15.47 -16.89 -4.43
N SER A 53 16.06 -15.88 -3.78
CA SER A 53 16.26 -15.85 -2.33
C SER A 53 15.05 -15.36 -1.53
N PHE A 54 13.99 -14.88 -2.19
CA PHE A 54 12.81 -14.32 -1.53
C PHE A 54 11.61 -15.23 -1.68
N ASP A 55 11.01 -15.58 -0.53
CA ASP A 55 9.74 -16.30 -0.46
C ASP A 55 8.59 -15.37 -0.88
N SER A 56 8.06 -15.60 -2.08
CA SER A 56 6.95 -14.84 -2.63
C SER A 56 5.64 -15.01 -1.87
N ASP A 57 5.46 -16.15 -1.20
CA ASP A 57 4.25 -16.45 -0.42
C ASP A 57 4.30 -15.69 0.90
N PHE A 58 5.47 -15.66 1.55
CA PHE A 58 5.70 -14.83 2.73
C PHE A 58 5.51 -13.34 2.43
N LEU A 59 6.06 -12.84 1.31
CA LEU A 59 5.79 -11.47 0.86
C LEU A 59 4.29 -11.24 0.62
N GLY A 60 3.57 -12.23 0.09
CA GLY A 60 2.12 -12.21 -0.05
C GLY A 60 1.39 -12.00 1.27
N ILE A 61 1.77 -12.76 2.31
CA ILE A 61 1.21 -12.61 3.66
C ILE A 61 1.43 -11.19 4.17
N ILE A 62 2.67 -10.68 4.10
CA ILE A 62 2.98 -9.33 4.59
C ILE A 62 2.12 -8.28 3.88
N ASN A 63 2.02 -8.32 2.55
CA ASN A 63 1.25 -7.35 1.78
C ASN A 63 -0.24 -7.36 2.13
N VAL A 64 -0.82 -8.56 2.28
CA VAL A 64 -2.23 -8.71 2.63
C VAL A 64 -2.49 -8.24 4.06
N SER A 65 -1.69 -8.69 5.01
CA SER A 65 -1.82 -8.30 6.42
C SER A 65 -1.67 -6.79 6.60
N LEU A 66 -0.62 -6.19 6.05
CA LEU A 66 -0.42 -4.74 6.15
C LEU A 66 -1.50 -3.94 5.43
N GLY A 67 -1.95 -4.39 4.25
CA GLY A 67 -3.04 -3.72 3.52
C GLY A 67 -4.36 -3.72 4.31
N ILE A 68 -4.72 -4.85 4.93
CA ILE A 68 -5.91 -4.94 5.79
C ILE A 68 -5.75 -4.05 7.02
N VAL A 69 -4.62 -4.15 7.74
CA VAL A 69 -4.35 -3.35 8.93
C VAL A 69 -4.39 -1.85 8.61
N ALA A 70 -3.73 -1.40 7.55
CA ALA A 70 -3.74 0.00 7.13
C ALA A 70 -5.17 0.49 6.81
N THR A 71 -5.98 -0.35 6.17
CA THR A 71 -7.38 -0.03 5.84
C THR A 71 -8.24 0.09 7.09
N ILE A 72 -8.13 -0.86 8.02
CA ILE A 72 -8.88 -0.85 9.29
C ILE A 72 -8.46 0.35 10.16
N VAL A 73 -7.16 0.61 10.30
CA VAL A 73 -6.64 1.77 11.04
C VAL A 73 -7.17 3.06 10.43
N SER A 74 -7.14 3.17 9.10
CA SER A 74 -7.68 4.35 8.40
C SER A 74 -9.18 4.53 8.66
N ALA A 75 -9.95 3.44 8.60
CA ALA A 75 -11.38 3.47 8.85
C ALA A 75 -11.70 3.81 10.31
N GLY A 76 -10.94 3.28 11.26
CA GLY A 76 -11.08 3.62 12.69
C GLY A 76 -10.76 5.09 12.93
N GLN A 77 -9.66 5.60 12.39
CA GLN A 77 -9.31 7.02 12.53
C GLN A 77 -10.33 7.95 11.88
N TRP A 78 -11.01 7.52 10.81
CA TRP A 78 -12.05 8.32 10.19
C TRP A 78 -13.36 8.24 10.97
N LEU A 79 -13.91 7.04 11.11
CA LEU A 79 -15.27 6.83 11.60
C LEU A 79 -15.41 7.00 13.11
N ILE A 80 -14.32 6.77 13.86
CA ILE A 80 -14.33 6.81 15.33
C ILE A 80 -13.65 8.07 15.84
N LEU A 81 -12.53 8.48 15.23
CA LEU A 81 -11.71 9.59 15.72
C LEU A 81 -11.86 10.90 14.92
N ASP A 82 -12.50 10.86 13.75
CA ASP A 82 -12.69 12.01 12.84
C ASP A 82 -11.39 12.75 12.44
N GLN A 83 -10.31 12.00 12.19
CA GLN A 83 -8.96 12.58 12.02
C GLN A 83 -8.46 12.70 10.55
N ASN A 84 -8.83 11.77 9.66
CA ASN A 84 -8.15 11.58 8.37
C ASN A 84 -9.10 11.55 7.15
N GLY A 85 -10.40 11.42 7.38
CA GLY A 85 -11.43 11.38 6.35
C GLY A 85 -11.43 10.09 5.50
N PRO A 86 -12.39 9.98 4.56
CA PRO A 86 -12.58 8.78 3.72
C PRO A 86 -11.40 8.47 2.79
N LEU A 87 -10.64 9.49 2.39
CA LEU A 87 -9.52 9.33 1.45
C LEU A 87 -8.41 8.45 2.02
N ALA A 88 -8.17 8.51 3.34
CA ALA A 88 -7.18 7.66 3.98
C ALA A 88 -7.53 6.17 3.84
N VAL A 89 -8.82 5.84 3.96
CA VAL A 89 -9.32 4.46 3.77
C VAL A 89 -9.11 4.00 2.33
N ILE A 90 -9.48 4.85 1.37
CA ILE A 90 -9.37 4.54 -0.06
C ILE A 90 -7.91 4.30 -0.45
N PHE A 91 -7.00 5.18 -0.05
CA PHE A 91 -5.58 5.02 -0.36
C PHE A 91 -5.01 3.77 0.32
N SER A 92 -5.31 3.54 1.60
CA SER A 92 -4.85 2.33 2.29
C SER A 92 -5.36 1.03 1.64
N ALA A 93 -6.63 0.99 1.25
CA ALA A 93 -7.21 -0.15 0.53
C ALA A 93 -6.61 -0.32 -0.87
N SER A 94 -6.20 0.77 -1.51
CA SER A 94 -5.64 0.72 -2.86
C SER A 94 -4.31 -0.04 -2.92
N ALA A 95 -3.49 -0.05 -1.86
CA ALA A 95 -2.28 -0.87 -1.80
C ALA A 95 -2.60 -2.37 -1.93
N LEU A 96 -3.67 -2.84 -1.23
CA LEU A 96 -4.14 -4.21 -1.31
C LEU A 96 -4.68 -4.54 -2.71
N ALA A 97 -5.47 -3.62 -3.30
CA ALA A 97 -5.98 -3.77 -4.65
C ALA A 97 -4.84 -3.85 -5.67
N ILE A 98 -3.83 -2.98 -5.56
CA ILE A 98 -2.65 -3.00 -6.42
C ILE A 98 -1.90 -4.34 -6.28
N TRP A 99 -1.71 -4.85 -5.06
CA TRP A 99 -1.10 -6.16 -4.85
C TRP A 99 -1.89 -7.30 -5.50
N ALA A 100 -3.22 -7.28 -5.36
CA ALA A 100 -4.10 -8.31 -5.90
C ALA A 100 -4.10 -8.33 -7.45
N PHE A 101 -4.16 -7.15 -8.07
CA PHE A 101 -4.25 -6.99 -9.53
C PHE A 101 -2.90 -6.80 -10.23
N ARG A 102 -1.78 -6.90 -9.50
CA ARG A 102 -0.46 -6.70 -10.08
C ARG A 102 -0.19 -7.67 -11.24
N PRO A 103 0.58 -7.26 -12.26
CA PRO A 103 1.01 -8.17 -13.31
C PRO A 103 1.94 -9.25 -12.74
N ARG A 104 1.49 -10.50 -12.73
CA ARG A 104 2.33 -11.66 -12.39
C ARG A 104 3.10 -12.11 -13.64
N LYS A 105 4.35 -12.53 -13.49
CA LYS A 105 5.00 -13.33 -14.56
C LYS A 105 4.21 -14.63 -14.68
N LYS A 106 3.84 -15.02 -15.91
CA LYS A 106 3.38 -16.38 -16.17
C LYS A 106 4.52 -17.32 -15.77
N ALA A 107 4.18 -18.35 -14.98
CA ALA A 107 5.07 -19.48 -14.74
C ALA A 107 5.36 -20.19 -16.08
#